data_AF-A0A0L9VUG5-F1
#
_entry.id   AF-A0A0L9VUG5-F1
#
_cell.length_a   1.000
_cell.length_b   1.000
_cell.length_c   1.000
_cell.angle_alpha   90.00
_cell.angle_beta   90.00
_cell.angle_gamma   90.00
#
_symmetry.space_group_name_H-M   'P 1'
#
loop_
_entity.id
_entity.type
_entity.pdbx_description
1 polymer ?
#
loop_
_entity_poly.entity_id
_entity_poly.type
_entity_poly.pdbx_seq_one_letter_code
_entity_poly.pdbx_strand_id
1 'polypeptide(L)'
;MKERQRWKAEEDALLCAYVREYGPREWNLVSHRMNTSLNRDAKSCLERWKNYLEPGIKKGSLTEEEQRLVIRLQAKHGNKWKKIAAEVPGRTAKRLGKWWEVFKEKQQREKQEINQAIGPVDNTKYDHILETFAEKLVKEHPSQSSYLMAASTGPFIHTDAPATASASASASASAAAFLPLWLSNSSTTNPSPAIRPPSPSVTLSLSPSIAPPPPWLNVTTPHGDNIVVLELIECCKELEEGHHAMVAHRKEAAWLLRRVKQQLEAEKAGRRREKMEEIEAKIKALGEEQNAALDRIETEYKEQIAGLRRDAESKEQKLVEEWNAKHMRVVKCMERQVGGRIPRIDEPNGR
;
A
#
# COMPACT_ATOMS: atom_id res chain seq x y z
N MET A 1 20.64 -26.90 -16.47
CA MET A 1 20.37 -26.59 -15.05
C MET A 1 19.44 -27.68 -14.51
N LYS A 2 19.81 -28.42 -13.46
CA LYS A 2 18.90 -29.37 -12.78
C LYS A 2 17.71 -28.56 -12.21
N GLU A 3 16.49 -28.85 -12.63
CA GLU A 3 15.30 -28.15 -12.16
C GLU A 3 15.17 -28.27 -10.63
N ARG A 4 14.79 -27.17 -9.96
CA ARG A 4 14.52 -27.19 -8.51
C ARG A 4 13.18 -27.86 -8.25
N GLN A 5 13.20 -29.18 -8.12
CA GLN A 5 12.03 -29.97 -7.76
C GLN A 5 11.51 -29.60 -6.36
N ARG A 6 10.24 -29.19 -6.27
CA ARG A 6 9.53 -28.89 -5.03
C ARG A 6 9.40 -30.17 -4.17
N TRP A 7 9.56 -30.03 -2.85
CA TRP A 7 9.32 -31.11 -1.89
C TRP A 7 7.83 -31.23 -1.59
N LYS A 8 7.30 -32.46 -1.70
CA LYS A 8 5.95 -32.85 -1.31
C LYS A 8 5.92 -33.27 0.17
N ALA A 9 4.72 -33.24 0.77
CA ALA A 9 4.53 -33.62 2.16
C ALA A 9 4.90 -35.09 2.44
N GLU A 10 4.61 -35.99 1.49
CA GLU A 10 5.01 -37.40 1.55
C GLU A 10 6.54 -37.57 1.62
N GLU A 11 7.27 -36.78 0.83
CA GLU A 11 8.74 -36.78 0.82
C GLU A 11 9.32 -36.27 2.13
N ASP A 12 8.72 -35.21 2.69
CA ASP A 12 9.12 -34.67 3.98
C ASP A 12 8.90 -35.70 5.11
N ALA A 13 7.79 -36.46 5.07
CA ALA A 13 7.50 -37.51 6.03
C ALA A 13 8.52 -38.66 5.96
N LEU A 14 8.85 -39.12 4.75
CA LEU A 14 9.90 -40.13 4.53
C LEU A 14 11.27 -39.64 5.00
N LEU A 15 11.64 -38.39 4.68
CA LEU A 15 12.90 -37.80 5.11
C LEU A 15 12.98 -37.74 6.64
N CYS A 16 11.90 -37.34 7.32
CA CYS A 16 11.82 -37.36 8.78
C CYS A 16 11.95 -38.76 9.37
N ALA A 17 11.32 -39.78 8.77
CA ALA A 17 11.41 -41.16 9.23
C ALA A 17 12.85 -41.69 9.13
N TYR A 18 13.50 -41.50 7.98
CA TYR A 18 14.88 -41.95 7.78
C TYR A 18 15.88 -41.19 8.63
N VAL A 19 15.73 -39.87 8.83
CA VAL A 19 16.62 -39.12 9.73
C VAL A 19 16.45 -39.55 11.18
N ARG A 20 15.24 -39.96 11.59
CA ARG A 20 15.00 -40.52 12.93
C ARG A 20 15.65 -41.89 13.13
N GLU A 21 15.70 -42.72 12.08
CA GLU A 21 16.26 -44.07 12.12
C GLU A 21 17.79 -44.09 12.05
N TYR A 22 18.39 -43.34 11.11
CA TYR A 22 19.83 -43.35 10.84
C TYR A 22 20.59 -42.16 11.47
N GLY A 23 19.87 -41.16 11.96
CA GLY A 23 20.44 -39.93 12.52
C GLY A 23 20.91 -38.92 11.46
N PRO A 24 21.14 -37.65 11.84
CA PRO A 24 21.47 -36.55 10.92
C PRO A 24 22.93 -36.53 10.45
N ARG A 25 23.65 -37.66 10.51
CA ARG A 25 25.09 -37.75 10.18
C ARG A 25 25.35 -38.43 8.83
N GLU A 26 24.49 -39.35 8.40
CA GLU A 26 24.71 -40.20 7.23
C GLU A 26 23.77 -39.88 6.06
N TRP A 27 23.86 -38.66 5.50
CA TRP A 27 22.98 -38.20 4.42
C TRP A 27 23.09 -38.99 3.12
N ASN A 28 24.23 -39.64 2.87
CA ASN A 28 24.40 -40.52 1.70
C ASN A 28 23.54 -41.78 1.82
N LEU A 29 23.44 -42.35 3.02
CA LEU A 29 22.59 -43.52 3.29
C LEU A 29 21.11 -43.14 3.22
N VAL A 30 20.74 -42.00 3.84
CA VAL A 30 19.38 -41.44 3.76
C VAL A 30 18.98 -41.15 2.30
N SER A 31 19.88 -40.56 1.51
CA SER A 31 19.64 -40.31 0.08
C SER A 31 19.52 -41.58 -0.72
N HIS A 32 20.37 -42.59 -0.47
CA HIS A 32 20.29 -43.86 -1.18
C HIS A 32 18.93 -44.56 -0.96
N ARG A 33 18.42 -44.54 0.28
CA ARG A 33 17.10 -45.08 0.64
C ARG A 33 15.94 -44.25 0.05
N MET A 34 16.06 -42.92 0.02
CA MET A 34 15.05 -42.06 -0.63
C MET A 34 15.09 -42.13 -2.16
N ASN A 35 16.28 -42.34 -2.75
CA ASN A 35 16.51 -42.40 -4.19
C ASN A 35 15.85 -43.60 -4.84
N THR A 36 15.67 -44.71 -4.11
CA THR A 36 14.97 -45.89 -4.60
C THR A 36 13.54 -45.56 -5.04
N SER A 37 12.96 -44.48 -4.50
CA SER A 37 11.62 -44.01 -4.82
C SER A 37 11.56 -42.64 -5.52
N LEU A 38 12.56 -41.76 -5.38
CA LEU A 38 12.38 -40.32 -5.69
C LEU A 38 13.58 -39.51 -6.24
N ASN A 39 14.71 -40.13 -6.62
CA ASN A 39 15.85 -39.43 -7.27
C ASN A 39 16.28 -38.08 -6.61
N ARG A 40 16.32 -38.01 -5.27
CA ARG A 40 16.82 -36.87 -4.48
C ARG A 40 18.27 -37.04 -4.04
N ASP A 41 19.13 -36.08 -4.42
CA ASP A 41 20.55 -36.03 -4.00
C ASP A 41 20.70 -35.80 -2.48
N ALA A 42 21.73 -36.39 -1.85
CA ALA A 42 22.02 -36.27 -0.41
C ALA A 42 22.13 -34.83 0.09
N LYS A 43 22.69 -33.95 -0.75
CA LYS A 43 22.77 -32.51 -0.47
C LYS A 43 21.39 -31.87 -0.37
N SER A 44 20.43 -32.31 -1.20
CA SER A 44 19.04 -31.81 -1.18
C SER A 44 18.33 -32.22 0.11
N CYS A 45 18.49 -33.49 0.53
CA CYS A 45 17.93 -34.00 1.78
C CYS A 45 18.47 -33.25 3.00
N LEU A 46 19.79 -33.04 3.06
CA LEU A 46 20.44 -32.25 4.11
C LEU A 46 19.93 -30.81 4.16
N GLU A 47 19.86 -30.15 3.00
CA GLU A 47 19.37 -28.77 2.92
C GLU A 47 17.90 -28.67 3.34
N ARG A 48 17.08 -29.64 2.93
CA ARG A 48 15.66 -29.69 3.31
C ARG A 48 15.51 -29.85 4.81
N TRP A 49 16.25 -30.78 5.41
CA TRP A 49 16.24 -31.00 6.84
C TRP A 49 16.60 -29.75 7.63
N LYS A 50 17.79 -29.18 7.40
CA LYS A 50 18.33 -28.02 8.13
C LYS A 50 17.53 -26.73 7.99
N ASN A 51 16.76 -26.57 6.91
CA ASN A 51 16.00 -25.35 6.67
C ASN A 51 14.51 -25.46 6.99
N TYR A 52 13.94 -26.67 7.06
CA TYR A 52 12.48 -26.82 7.13
C TYR A 52 11.97 -27.93 8.06
N LEU A 53 12.74 -29.00 8.30
CA LEU A 53 12.25 -30.19 9.02
C LEU A 53 12.89 -30.41 10.39
N GLU A 54 14.07 -29.82 10.65
CA GLU A 54 14.75 -29.97 11.92
C GLU A 54 13.87 -29.49 13.09
N PRO A 55 13.77 -30.28 14.18
CA PRO A 55 13.05 -29.88 15.39
C PRO A 55 13.60 -28.55 15.92
N GLY A 56 12.70 -27.60 16.19
CA GLY A 56 13.06 -26.25 16.67
C GLY A 56 12.99 -25.16 15.61
N ILE A 57 12.77 -25.49 14.32
CA ILE A 57 12.51 -24.49 13.29
C ILE A 57 11.05 -23.99 13.40
N LYS A 58 10.88 -22.69 13.66
CA LYS A 58 9.56 -22.04 13.68
C LYS A 58 9.02 -21.87 12.26
N LYS A 59 7.95 -22.59 11.95
CA LYS A 59 7.19 -22.47 10.68
C LYS A 59 6.24 -21.27 10.79
N GLY A 60 6.31 -20.33 9.83
CA GLY A 60 5.43 -19.15 9.80
C GLY A 60 6.14 -17.84 9.45
N SER A 61 5.39 -16.73 9.45
CA SER A 61 5.92 -15.36 9.35
C SER A 61 6.84 -15.04 10.54
N LEU A 62 7.79 -14.13 10.36
CA LEU A 62 8.61 -13.62 11.47
C LEU A 62 7.73 -12.75 12.37
N THR A 63 7.80 -12.95 13.69
CA THR A 63 7.10 -12.07 14.64
C THR A 63 7.77 -10.71 14.68
N GLU A 64 7.07 -9.70 15.17
CA GLU A 64 7.60 -8.33 15.14
C GLU A 64 8.86 -8.17 16.00
N GLU A 65 8.95 -8.89 17.11
CA GLU A 65 10.15 -8.95 17.95
C GLU A 65 11.33 -9.56 17.18
N GLU A 66 11.09 -10.66 16.46
CA GLU A 66 12.10 -11.29 15.61
C GLU A 66 12.53 -10.37 14.47
N GLN A 67 11.60 -9.63 13.86
CA GLN A 67 11.90 -8.65 12.81
C GLN A 67 12.80 -7.52 13.32
N ARG A 68 12.44 -6.92 14.47
CA ARG A 68 13.26 -5.86 15.11
C ARG A 68 14.66 -6.37 15.45
N LEU A 69 14.77 -7.61 15.94
CA LEU A 69 16.05 -8.24 16.23
C LEU A 69 16.88 -8.43 14.95
N VAL A 70 16.28 -8.95 13.88
CA VAL A 70 16.95 -9.14 12.58
C VAL A 70 17.44 -7.82 12.01
N ILE A 71 16.65 -6.74 12.08
CA ILE A 71 17.07 -5.40 11.63
C ILE A 71 18.30 -4.92 12.41
N ARG A 72 18.26 -5.02 13.75
CA ARG A 72 19.38 -4.60 14.62
C ARG A 72 20.65 -5.40 14.33
N LEU A 73 20.52 -6.72 14.18
CA LEU A 73 21.64 -7.61 13.89
C LEU A 73 22.19 -7.42 12.48
N GLN A 74 21.32 -7.15 11.50
CA GLN A 74 21.75 -6.80 10.15
C GLN A 74 22.53 -5.48 10.15
N ALA A 75 22.10 -4.47 10.90
CA ALA A 75 22.84 -3.22 11.03
C ALA A 75 24.23 -3.44 11.65
N LYS A 76 24.34 -4.35 12.62
CA LYS A 76 25.59 -4.67 13.32
C LYS A 76 26.55 -5.58 12.54
N HIS A 77 26.02 -6.55 11.79
CA HIS A 77 26.80 -7.64 11.19
C HIS A 77 26.74 -7.67 9.65
N GLY A 78 25.90 -6.86 9.01
CA GLY A 78 25.63 -6.87 7.58
C GLY A 78 24.85 -8.13 7.15
N ASN A 79 24.98 -8.52 5.88
CA ASN A 79 24.26 -9.67 5.30
C ASN A 79 24.85 -11.04 5.72
N LYS A 80 25.34 -11.17 6.96
CA LYS A 80 25.94 -12.39 7.52
C LYS A 80 24.87 -13.28 8.15
N TRP A 81 23.94 -13.80 7.33
CA TRP A 81 22.73 -14.49 7.79
C TRP A 81 22.96 -15.70 8.70
N LYS A 82 24.08 -16.43 8.52
CA LYS A 82 24.42 -17.55 9.43
C LYS A 82 24.72 -17.07 10.86
N LYS A 83 25.40 -15.93 11.00
CA LYS A 83 25.70 -15.32 12.30
C LYS A 83 24.43 -14.77 12.93
N ILE A 84 23.61 -14.09 12.14
CA ILE A 84 22.31 -13.56 12.60
C ILE A 84 21.38 -14.71 13.04
N ALA A 85 21.31 -15.80 12.29
CA ALA A 85 20.50 -16.96 12.64
C ALA A 85 20.95 -17.68 13.93
N ALA A 86 22.22 -17.54 14.32
CA ALA A 86 22.69 -18.06 15.61
C ALA A 86 22.13 -17.24 16.79
N GLU A 87 21.84 -15.95 16.58
CA GLU A 87 21.28 -15.05 17.59
C GLU A 87 19.75 -14.98 17.56
N VAL A 88 19.10 -15.48 16.49
CA VAL A 88 17.63 -15.53 16.36
C VAL A 88 17.16 -16.99 16.54
N PRO A 89 16.63 -17.36 17.74
CA PRO A 89 16.31 -18.74 18.03
C PRO A 89 15.21 -19.28 17.12
N GLY A 90 15.44 -20.48 16.56
CA GLY A 90 14.47 -21.21 15.74
C GLY A 90 14.25 -20.65 14.33
N ARG A 91 15.07 -19.70 13.86
CA ARG A 91 15.00 -19.15 12.50
C ARG A 91 16.27 -19.44 11.71
N THR A 92 16.12 -19.98 10.51
CA THR A 92 17.26 -20.33 9.66
C THR A 92 17.77 -19.14 8.84
N ALA A 93 19.08 -19.09 8.58
CA ALA A 93 19.73 -18.06 7.75
C ALA A 93 19.04 -17.83 6.40
N LYS A 94 18.59 -18.90 5.73
CA LYS A 94 17.86 -18.83 4.45
C LYS A 94 16.55 -18.06 4.58
N ARG A 95 15.82 -18.27 5.68
CA ARG A 95 14.56 -17.59 5.97
C ARG A 95 14.79 -16.10 6.23
N LEU A 96 15.80 -15.77 7.04
CA LEU A 96 16.14 -14.40 7.40
C LEU A 96 16.59 -13.58 6.18
N GLY A 97 17.46 -14.14 5.33
CA GLY A 97 17.89 -13.48 4.10
C GLY A 97 16.72 -13.23 3.15
N LYS A 98 15.84 -14.21 2.98
CA LYS A 98 14.64 -14.04 2.14
C LYS A 98 13.69 -12.97 2.68
N TRP A 99 13.48 -12.96 3.99
CA TRP A 99 12.68 -11.93 4.65
C TRP A 99 13.28 -10.54 4.45
N TRP A 100 14.60 -10.41 4.56
CA TRP A 100 15.30 -9.14 4.36
C TRP A 100 15.20 -8.60 2.93
N GLU A 101 15.25 -9.46 1.91
CA GLU A 101 15.01 -9.05 0.51
C GLU A 101 13.64 -8.39 0.36
N VAL A 102 12.60 -9.06 0.86
CA VAL A 102 11.22 -8.56 0.81
C VAL A 102 11.07 -7.29 1.65
N PHE A 103 11.71 -7.23 2.83
CA PHE A 103 11.71 -6.06 3.69
C PHE A 103 12.35 -4.85 2.98
N LYS A 104 13.52 -5.01 2.36
CA LYS A 104 14.17 -3.94 1.60
C LYS A 104 13.35 -3.48 0.40
N GLU A 105 12.77 -4.40 -0.36
CA GLU A 105 11.93 -4.07 -1.51
C GLU A 105 10.71 -3.26 -1.07
N LYS A 106 10.09 -3.64 0.05
CA LYS A 106 8.99 -2.89 0.67
C LYS A 106 9.43 -1.48 1.08
N GLN A 107 10.55 -1.35 1.80
CA GLN A 107 11.08 -0.03 2.18
C GLN A 107 11.41 0.85 0.97
N GLN A 108 11.93 0.25 -0.12
CA GLN A 108 12.26 0.99 -1.33
C GLN A 108 11.01 1.51 -2.04
N ARG A 109 9.97 0.69 -2.12
CA ARG A 109 8.68 1.08 -2.70
C ARG A 109 8.02 2.21 -1.89
N GLU A 110 8.01 2.11 -0.56
CA GLU A 110 7.48 3.16 0.31
C GLU A 110 8.26 4.47 0.14
N LYS A 111 9.60 4.41 0.04
CA LYS A 111 10.41 5.59 -0.28
C LYS A 111 10.10 6.17 -1.66
N GLN A 112 9.82 5.34 -2.67
CA GLN A 112 9.45 5.81 -4.01
C GLN A 112 8.07 6.46 -4.01
N GLU A 113 7.11 5.90 -3.28
CA GLU A 113 5.77 6.47 -3.11
C GLU A 113 5.82 7.82 -2.37
N ILE A 114 6.65 7.94 -1.32
CA ILE A 114 6.86 9.20 -0.61
C ILE A 114 7.55 10.25 -1.51
N ASN A 115 8.57 9.86 -2.28
CA ASN A 115 9.23 10.78 -3.22
C ASN A 115 8.31 11.21 -4.39
N GLN A 116 7.40 10.36 -4.84
CA GLN A 116 6.39 10.74 -5.83
C GLN A 116 5.29 11.64 -5.24
N ALA A 117 5.00 11.51 -3.94
CA ALA A 117 4.06 12.39 -3.24
C ALA A 117 4.63 13.78 -2.92
N ILE A 118 5.97 13.96 -2.94
CA ILE A 118 6.68 15.22 -2.67
C ILE A 118 7.33 15.80 -3.96
N GLY A 119 6.93 15.33 -5.14
CA GLY A 119 7.33 15.99 -6.40
C GLY A 119 6.70 17.39 -6.51
N PRO A 120 7.43 18.41 -7.01
CA PRO A 120 6.81 19.68 -7.38
C PRO A 120 5.64 19.40 -8.31
N VAL A 121 4.49 20.00 -8.05
CA VAL A 121 3.36 19.99 -8.98
C VAL A 121 3.89 20.46 -10.33
N ASP A 122 4.01 19.54 -11.29
CA ASP A 122 4.46 19.83 -12.65
C ASP A 122 3.39 20.70 -13.34
N ASN A 123 3.54 22.02 -13.14
CA ASN A 123 2.83 23.08 -13.86
C ASN A 123 3.00 22.96 -15.39
N THR A 124 4.06 22.26 -15.81
CA THR A 124 4.42 21.98 -17.21
C THR A 124 3.37 21.17 -17.98
N LYS A 125 2.60 20.31 -17.31
CA LYS A 125 1.51 19.56 -17.97
C LYS A 125 0.31 20.44 -18.30
N TYR A 126 0.01 21.41 -17.43
CA TYR A 126 -1.06 22.38 -17.66
C TYR A 126 -0.62 23.45 -18.66
N ASP A 127 0.64 23.89 -18.60
CA ASP A 127 1.22 24.82 -19.57
C ASP A 127 1.21 24.21 -20.99
N HIS A 128 1.58 22.94 -21.17
CA HIS A 128 1.54 22.29 -22.48
C HIS A 128 0.11 22.16 -23.06
N ILE A 129 -0.88 21.90 -22.20
CA ILE A 129 -2.29 21.84 -22.61
C ILE A 129 -2.77 23.24 -23.02
N LEU A 130 -2.42 24.28 -22.26
CA LEU A 130 -2.79 25.68 -22.56
C LEU A 130 -2.13 26.16 -23.86
N GLU A 131 -0.87 25.81 -24.10
CA GLU A 131 -0.15 26.11 -25.35
C GLU A 131 -0.83 25.47 -26.57
N THR A 132 -1.25 24.20 -26.44
CA THR A 132 -1.95 23.46 -27.51
C THR A 132 -3.34 24.04 -27.81
N PHE A 133 -4.04 24.54 -26.78
CA PHE A 133 -5.31 25.24 -26.94
C PHE A 133 -5.13 26.63 -27.57
N ALA A 134 -4.09 27.37 -27.18
CA ALA A 134 -3.76 28.67 -27.75
C ALA A 134 -3.40 28.55 -29.25
N GLU A 135 -2.62 27.55 -29.66
CA GLU A 135 -2.31 27.29 -31.07
C GLU A 135 -3.54 26.94 -31.91
N LYS A 136 -4.54 26.28 -31.32
CA LYS A 136 -5.81 25.97 -32.00
C LYS A 136 -6.73 27.18 -32.15
N LEU A 137 -6.69 28.14 -31.22
CA LEU A 137 -7.51 29.35 -31.30
C LEU A 137 -6.93 30.43 -32.24
N VAL A 138 -5.62 30.40 -32.51
CA VAL A 138 -4.97 31.36 -33.42
C VAL A 138 -5.05 30.92 -34.90
N LYS A 139 -5.45 29.68 -35.20
CA LYS A 139 -5.46 29.11 -36.57
C LYS A 139 -6.81 29.11 -37.32
N GLU A 140 -7.89 29.67 -36.77
CA GLU A 140 -9.20 29.77 -37.43
C GLU A 140 -9.64 31.24 -37.36
N HIS A 141 -9.44 32.12 -38.35
CA HIS A 141 -10.04 32.25 -39.69
C HIS A 141 -9.51 33.58 -40.33
N PRO A 142 -9.81 33.98 -41.60
CA PRO A 142 -10.20 33.23 -42.80
C PRO A 142 -9.43 33.65 -44.08
N SER A 143 -9.38 32.81 -45.11
CA SER A 143 -9.19 33.25 -46.50
C SER A 143 -9.65 32.19 -47.51
N GLN A 144 -10.80 32.47 -48.13
CA GLN A 144 -11.26 32.07 -49.48
C GLN A 144 -11.59 30.57 -49.70
N SER A 145 -12.88 30.19 -49.68
CA SER A 145 -13.88 30.36 -50.77
C SER A 145 -13.60 29.50 -52.00
N SER A 146 -14.27 28.35 -52.11
CA SER A 146 -15.05 27.98 -53.30
C SER A 146 -15.85 26.69 -53.04
N TYR A 147 -17.13 26.75 -53.41
CA TYR A 147 -18.13 25.69 -53.30
C TYR A 147 -17.88 24.58 -54.33
N LEU A 148 -18.24 23.33 -54.03
CA LEU A 148 -19.31 22.57 -54.71
C LEU A 148 -19.40 21.11 -54.21
N MET A 149 -20.60 20.57 -54.34
CA MET A 149 -21.13 19.30 -53.82
C MET A 149 -20.71 18.05 -54.61
N ALA A 150 -20.90 16.91 -53.93
CA ALA A 150 -21.44 15.63 -54.43
C ALA A 150 -20.51 14.60 -55.08
N ALA A 151 -20.57 13.42 -54.44
CA ALA A 151 -20.91 12.12 -55.01
C ALA A 151 -19.80 11.17 -55.54
N SER A 152 -19.70 10.07 -54.77
CA SER A 152 -19.77 8.68 -55.22
C SER A 152 -18.49 7.95 -55.60
N THR A 153 -18.55 6.63 -55.31
CA THR A 153 -17.79 5.48 -55.85
C THR A 153 -16.28 5.46 -55.53
N GLY A 154 -15.76 4.64 -54.60
CA GLY A 154 -15.71 3.16 -54.58
C GLY A 154 -14.88 2.58 -55.75
N PRO A 155 -14.21 1.40 -55.70
CA PRO A 155 -13.96 0.45 -54.60
C PRO A 155 -12.54 -0.26 -54.66
N PHE A 156 -12.37 -1.36 -53.86
CA PHE A 156 -11.48 -2.54 -54.11
C PHE A 156 -9.96 -2.40 -53.75
N ILE A 157 -9.18 -3.33 -53.15
CA ILE A 157 -9.13 -4.82 -52.98
C ILE A 157 -8.07 -5.21 -51.90
N HIS A 158 -8.30 -6.30 -51.14
CA HIS A 158 -7.39 -7.35 -50.54
C HIS A 158 -6.08 -6.94 -49.77
N THR A 159 -5.46 -7.67 -48.80
CA THR A 159 -5.43 -9.09 -48.34
C THR A 159 -4.68 -9.17 -46.97
N ASP A 160 -4.94 -10.24 -46.19
CA ASP A 160 -4.09 -10.98 -45.21
C ASP A 160 -3.54 -10.39 -43.87
N ALA A 161 -4.15 -10.84 -42.75
CA ALA A 161 -3.65 -11.63 -41.58
C ALA A 161 -2.32 -11.30 -40.82
N PRO A 162 -2.00 -11.85 -39.61
CA PRO A 162 -2.78 -12.51 -38.53
C PRO A 162 -2.46 -12.02 -37.07
N ALA A 163 -3.09 -12.71 -36.08
CA ALA A 163 -2.62 -12.99 -34.70
C ALA A 163 -2.68 -11.85 -33.64
N THR A 164 -2.98 -12.04 -32.33
CA THR A 164 -3.33 -13.17 -31.46
C THR A 164 -3.74 -12.58 -30.09
N ALA A 165 -4.40 -13.41 -29.27
CA ALA A 165 -4.32 -13.48 -27.81
C ALA A 165 -5.50 -12.98 -26.96
N SER A 166 -6.17 -13.98 -26.37
CA SER A 166 -6.45 -14.14 -24.92
C SER A 166 -7.34 -13.10 -24.21
N ALA A 167 -8.21 -13.45 -23.29
CA ALA A 167 -8.79 -14.69 -22.81
C ALA A 167 -9.91 -14.28 -21.82
N SER A 168 -10.88 -15.17 -21.64
CA SER A 168 -11.60 -15.48 -20.39
C SER A 168 -12.09 -14.32 -19.50
N ALA A 169 -13.40 -14.10 -19.42
CA ALA A 169 -14.35 -14.80 -18.55
C ALA A 169 -14.51 -14.10 -17.18
N SER A 170 -15.75 -13.71 -16.87
CA SER A 170 -16.61 -14.33 -15.83
C SER A 170 -16.42 -13.71 -14.44
N ALA A 171 -17.48 -13.06 -13.94
CA ALA A 171 -18.27 -13.51 -12.77
C ALA A 171 -17.61 -13.10 -11.44
N SER A 172 -18.28 -12.71 -10.36
CA SER A 172 -19.69 -12.64 -9.97
C SER A 172 -19.70 -12.06 -8.54
N ALA A 173 -20.82 -11.42 -8.13
CA ALA A 173 -21.45 -11.47 -6.79
C ALA A 173 -20.62 -11.02 -5.56
N SER A 174 -21.05 -10.24 -4.57
CA SER A 174 -22.28 -9.54 -4.12
C SER A 174 -21.78 -8.56 -3.01
N ALA A 175 -22.48 -7.61 -2.40
CA ALA A 175 -23.87 -7.26 -2.21
C ALA A 175 -23.94 -5.78 -1.77
N ALA A 176 -25.09 -5.14 -2.01
CA ALA A 176 -25.80 -4.14 -1.18
C ALA A 176 -25.00 -2.98 -0.52
N ALA A 177 -25.42 -1.72 -0.56
CA ALA A 177 -26.67 -1.08 -0.94
C ALA A 177 -26.41 0.43 -0.98
N PHE A 178 -26.99 1.14 -1.96
CA PHE A 178 -27.54 2.50 -1.80
C PHE A 178 -28.43 2.73 -3.04
N LEU A 179 -29.75 2.76 -2.83
CA LEU A 179 -30.75 2.97 -3.89
C LEU A 179 -31.07 4.47 -4.05
N PRO A 180 -31.28 5.00 -5.27
CA PRO A 180 -31.77 6.36 -5.47
C PRO A 180 -33.31 6.48 -5.59
N LEU A 181 -33.86 7.36 -4.76
CA LEU A 181 -34.88 8.42 -4.97
C LEU A 181 -36.14 8.24 -5.83
N TRP A 182 -36.67 7.04 -6.09
CA TRP A 182 -38.08 6.91 -6.55
C TRP A 182 -38.97 6.06 -5.63
N LEU A 183 -38.48 5.71 -4.45
CA LEU A 183 -39.25 5.11 -3.37
C LEU A 183 -39.50 6.14 -2.26
N SER A 184 -40.48 7.02 -2.50
CA SER A 184 -41.18 7.75 -1.45
C SER A 184 -42.63 7.86 -1.87
N ASN A 185 -43.50 7.10 -1.21
CA ASN A 185 -44.92 7.36 -1.25
C ASN A 185 -45.51 7.17 0.15
N SER A 186 -46.21 8.17 0.66
CA SER A 186 -47.05 8.03 1.85
C SER A 186 -48.25 9.00 1.79
N SER A 187 -49.44 8.40 1.65
CA SER A 187 -50.75 8.72 2.28
C SER A 187 -51.31 10.15 2.14
N THR A 188 -52.55 10.39 1.66
CA THR A 188 -53.83 10.08 2.36
C THR A 188 -55.07 10.40 1.47
N THR A 189 -56.13 9.57 1.59
CA THR A 189 -57.58 9.72 1.26
C THR A 189 -58.13 9.76 -0.20
N ASN A 190 -59.05 8.80 -0.45
CA ASN A 190 -59.99 8.54 -1.56
C ASN A 190 -61.03 9.67 -1.86
N PRO A 191 -61.89 9.60 -2.93
CA PRO A 191 -62.29 8.43 -3.76
C PRO A 191 -62.30 8.57 -5.31
N SER A 192 -62.11 7.42 -5.99
CA SER A 192 -62.61 6.86 -7.28
C SER A 192 -63.05 7.72 -8.50
N PRO A 193 -63.11 7.17 -9.75
CA PRO A 193 -62.62 5.88 -10.28
C PRO A 193 -61.83 5.96 -11.61
N ALA A 194 -61.22 4.81 -11.96
CA ALA A 194 -61.18 4.20 -13.31
C ALA A 194 -59.81 4.05 -14.03
N ILE A 195 -59.63 2.80 -14.51
CA ILE A 195 -58.80 2.27 -15.60
C ILE A 195 -57.31 1.95 -15.29
N ARG A 196 -57.05 0.66 -15.06
CA ARG A 196 -55.74 0.01 -15.14
C ARG A 196 -55.87 -1.21 -16.05
N PRO A 197 -55.00 -1.44 -17.05
CA PRO A 197 -54.93 -2.74 -17.71
C PRO A 197 -53.94 -3.68 -16.98
N PRO A 198 -54.21 -4.99 -16.91
CA PRO A 198 -53.31 -6.00 -16.37
C PRO A 198 -52.38 -6.60 -17.44
N SER A 199 -51.27 -7.16 -16.96
CA SER A 199 -50.31 -8.01 -17.66
C SER A 199 -50.95 -9.10 -18.51
N PRO A 200 -50.38 -9.49 -19.67
CA PRO A 200 -50.74 -10.74 -20.31
C PRO A 200 -49.80 -11.88 -19.89
N SER A 201 -50.39 -12.84 -19.19
CA SER A 201 -49.92 -14.21 -19.03
C SER A 201 -49.81 -14.91 -20.38
N VAL A 202 -48.81 -15.77 -20.49
CA VAL A 202 -48.57 -16.71 -21.59
C VAL A 202 -49.75 -17.69 -21.67
N THR A 203 -50.40 -17.75 -22.83
CA THR A 203 -51.32 -18.85 -23.17
C THR A 203 -50.92 -19.41 -24.53
N LEU A 204 -50.41 -20.65 -24.51
CA LEU A 204 -50.13 -21.45 -25.69
C LEU A 204 -51.46 -21.86 -26.33
N SER A 205 -51.70 -21.44 -27.57
CA SER A 205 -52.77 -21.98 -28.41
C SER A 205 -52.15 -22.59 -29.66
N LEU A 206 -52.18 -23.92 -29.71
CA LEU A 206 -51.91 -24.72 -30.89
C LEU A 206 -53.22 -24.80 -31.69
N SER A 207 -53.21 -24.33 -32.92
CA SER A 207 -54.12 -24.81 -33.96
C SER A 207 -53.47 -24.74 -35.33
N PRO A 208 -53.70 -25.76 -36.19
CA PRO A 208 -53.00 -25.94 -37.44
C PRO A 208 -53.69 -25.12 -38.53
N SER A 209 -52.98 -24.17 -39.13
CA SER A 209 -53.46 -23.52 -40.34
C SER A 209 -52.36 -23.52 -41.37
N ILE A 210 -52.73 -24.04 -42.52
CA ILE A 210 -51.95 -24.26 -43.73
C ILE A 210 -51.15 -23.00 -44.06
N ALA A 211 -49.83 -23.09 -43.89
CA ALA A 211 -48.93 -22.07 -44.40
C ALA A 211 -48.99 -22.11 -45.94
N PRO A 212 -49.20 -20.97 -46.63
CA PRO A 212 -48.92 -20.91 -48.06
C PRO A 212 -47.43 -21.22 -48.26
N PRO A 213 -47.05 -21.85 -49.39
CA PRO A 213 -45.65 -22.13 -49.67
C PRO A 213 -44.84 -20.83 -49.63
N PRO A 214 -43.59 -20.87 -49.16
CA PRO A 214 -42.79 -19.68 -48.99
C PRO A 214 -42.52 -18.99 -50.34
N PRO A 215 -42.31 -17.65 -50.37
CA PRO A 215 -42.43 -16.85 -51.58
C PRO A 215 -41.33 -17.09 -52.62
N TRP A 216 -40.36 -17.96 -52.35
CA TRP A 216 -39.20 -18.21 -53.20
C TRP A 216 -39.46 -19.17 -54.36
N LEU A 217 -40.71 -19.60 -54.57
CA LEU A 217 -41.06 -20.52 -55.68
C LEU A 217 -41.96 -19.90 -56.75
N ASN A 218 -42.03 -18.58 -56.89
CA ASN A 218 -42.69 -17.98 -58.06
C ASN A 218 -41.97 -16.71 -58.53
N VAL A 219 -40.88 -16.89 -59.27
CA VAL A 219 -40.37 -15.84 -60.16
C VAL A 219 -39.96 -16.48 -61.48
N THR A 220 -40.81 -16.29 -62.49
CA THR A 220 -40.43 -16.43 -63.89
C THR A 220 -40.67 -15.08 -64.56
N THR A 221 -39.82 -14.10 -64.28
CA THR A 221 -39.71 -12.88 -65.10
C THR A 221 -38.28 -12.31 -65.04
N PRO A 222 -37.70 -11.80 -66.13
CA PRO A 222 -36.26 -11.54 -66.23
C PRO A 222 -35.80 -10.22 -65.55
N HIS A 223 -36.58 -9.66 -64.62
CA HIS A 223 -36.33 -8.34 -64.00
C HIS A 223 -36.52 -8.33 -62.46
N GLY A 224 -36.87 -9.46 -61.83
CA GLY A 224 -37.08 -9.57 -60.37
C GLY A 224 -35.80 -9.79 -59.54
N ASP A 225 -34.73 -10.23 -60.19
CA ASP A 225 -33.49 -10.63 -59.49
C ASP A 225 -32.75 -9.43 -58.86
N ASN A 226 -32.91 -8.22 -59.40
CA ASN A 226 -32.28 -7.02 -58.85
C ASN A 226 -32.93 -6.52 -57.55
N ILE A 227 -34.24 -6.73 -57.34
CA ILE A 227 -34.94 -6.25 -56.14
C ILE A 227 -34.58 -7.10 -54.92
N VAL A 228 -34.58 -8.43 -55.09
CA VAL A 228 -34.19 -9.37 -54.03
C VAL A 228 -32.73 -9.19 -53.63
N VAL A 229 -31.84 -8.88 -54.59
CA VAL A 229 -30.44 -8.57 -54.31
C VAL A 229 -30.30 -7.25 -53.54
N LEU A 230 -31.11 -6.22 -53.83
CA LEU A 230 -31.09 -4.96 -53.09
C LEU A 230 -31.60 -5.11 -51.64
N GLU A 231 -32.68 -5.86 -51.42
CA GLU A 231 -33.19 -6.17 -50.07
C GLU A 231 -32.16 -6.97 -49.27
N LEU A 232 -31.45 -7.92 -49.90
CA LEU A 232 -30.37 -8.66 -49.26
C LEU A 232 -29.21 -7.74 -48.87
N ILE A 233 -28.83 -6.80 -49.74
CA ILE A 233 -27.78 -5.80 -49.45
C ILE A 233 -28.20 -4.90 -48.27
N GLU A 234 -29.46 -4.50 -48.18
CA GLU A 234 -29.98 -3.70 -47.06
C GLU A 234 -29.99 -4.50 -45.75
N CYS A 235 -30.46 -5.75 -45.76
CA CYS A 235 -30.35 -6.66 -44.62
C CYS A 235 -28.90 -6.88 -44.16
N CYS A 236 -27.95 -7.00 -45.10
CA CYS A 236 -26.53 -7.10 -44.76
C CYS A 236 -26.01 -5.82 -44.09
N LYS A 237 -26.40 -4.64 -44.56
CA LYS A 237 -26.03 -3.36 -43.94
C LYS A 237 -26.60 -3.20 -42.54
N GLU A 238 -27.88 -3.51 -42.34
CA GLU A 238 -28.51 -3.46 -41.01
C GLU A 238 -27.84 -4.43 -40.03
N LEU A 239 -27.46 -5.62 -40.50
CA LEU A 239 -26.74 -6.60 -39.69
C LEU A 239 -25.33 -6.10 -39.32
N GLU A 240 -24.63 -5.48 -40.27
CA GLU A 240 -23.32 -4.85 -40.02
C GLU A 240 -23.45 -3.68 -39.04
N GLU A 241 -24.42 -2.79 -39.22
CA GLU A 241 -24.69 -1.67 -38.30
C GLU A 241 -25.03 -2.17 -36.89
N GLY A 242 -25.87 -3.21 -36.79
CA GLY A 242 -26.19 -3.88 -35.54
C GLY A 242 -24.95 -4.48 -34.86
N HIS A 243 -24.04 -5.08 -35.64
CA HIS A 243 -22.76 -5.58 -35.12
C HIS A 243 -21.89 -4.44 -34.55
N HIS A 244 -21.75 -3.33 -35.27
CA HIS A 244 -20.98 -2.17 -34.82
C HIS A 244 -21.57 -1.55 -33.54
N ALA A 245 -22.90 -1.39 -33.47
CA ALA A 245 -23.59 -0.88 -32.29
C ALA A 245 -23.39 -1.81 -31.08
N MET A 246 -23.50 -3.12 -31.26
CA MET A 246 -23.26 -4.11 -30.21
C MET A 246 -21.81 -4.06 -29.71
N VAL A 247 -20.83 -3.94 -30.60
CA VAL A 247 -19.40 -3.80 -30.23
C VAL A 247 -19.16 -2.49 -29.48
N ALA A 248 -19.76 -1.37 -29.92
CA ALA A 248 -19.66 -0.08 -29.25
C ALA A 248 -20.21 -0.16 -27.81
N HIS A 249 -21.40 -0.73 -27.63
CA HIS A 249 -21.98 -0.94 -26.30
C HIS A 249 -21.11 -1.84 -25.41
N ARG A 250 -20.53 -2.93 -25.96
CA ARG A 250 -19.60 -3.79 -25.20
C ARG A 250 -18.34 -3.03 -24.79
N LYS A 251 -17.81 -2.15 -25.63
CA LYS A 251 -16.66 -1.29 -25.31
C LYS A 251 -17.00 -0.29 -24.20
N GLU A 252 -18.16 0.36 -24.30
CA GLU A 252 -18.64 1.32 -23.29
C GLU A 252 -18.88 0.63 -21.93
N ALA A 253 -19.58 -0.50 -21.92
CA ALA A 253 -19.80 -1.29 -20.70
C ALA A 253 -18.47 -1.74 -20.06
N ALA A 254 -17.51 -2.19 -20.88
CA ALA A 254 -16.19 -2.56 -20.40
C ALA A 254 -15.41 -1.35 -19.83
N TRP A 255 -15.59 -0.17 -20.43
CA TRP A 255 -14.99 1.06 -19.93
C TRP A 255 -15.59 1.49 -18.59
N LEU A 256 -16.92 1.50 -18.45
CA LEU A 256 -17.60 1.81 -17.19
C LEU A 256 -17.17 0.85 -16.08
N LEU A 257 -17.06 -0.45 -16.37
CA LEU A 257 -16.59 -1.45 -15.41
C LEU A 257 -15.15 -1.17 -14.96
N ARG A 258 -14.25 -0.85 -15.89
CA ARG A 258 -12.86 -0.48 -15.56
C ARG A 258 -12.82 0.77 -14.69
N ARG A 259 -13.60 1.79 -15.01
CA ARG A 259 -13.70 3.03 -14.23
C ARG A 259 -14.16 2.78 -12.81
N VAL A 260 -15.24 2.02 -12.60
CA VAL A 260 -15.75 1.71 -11.25
C VAL A 260 -14.74 0.87 -10.46
N LYS A 261 -14.09 -0.12 -11.10
CA LYS A 261 -13.01 -0.89 -10.46
C LYS A 261 -11.85 0.02 -10.01
N GLN A 262 -11.44 0.94 -10.87
CA GLN A 262 -10.38 1.89 -10.54
C GLN A 262 -10.78 2.81 -9.38
N GLN A 263 -12.02 3.27 -9.36
CA GLN A 263 -12.55 4.08 -8.25
C GLN A 263 -12.59 3.31 -6.93
N LEU A 264 -13.01 2.04 -6.95
CA LEU A 264 -12.98 1.17 -5.78
C LEU A 264 -11.56 0.97 -5.25
N GLU A 265 -10.59 0.71 -6.14
CA GLU A 265 -9.20 0.53 -5.71
C GLU A 265 -8.57 1.84 -5.19
N ALA A 266 -8.94 2.99 -5.77
CA ALA A 266 -8.56 4.30 -5.26
C ALA A 266 -9.16 4.58 -3.87
N GLU A 267 -10.43 4.26 -3.64
CA GLU A 267 -11.08 4.41 -2.33
C GLU A 267 -10.43 3.50 -1.28
N LYS A 268 -10.19 2.23 -1.61
CA LYS A 268 -9.47 1.29 -0.74
C LYS A 268 -8.06 1.79 -0.42
N ALA A 269 -7.35 2.35 -1.39
CA ALA A 269 -6.04 2.94 -1.16
C ALA A 269 -6.12 4.19 -0.26
N GLY A 270 -7.14 5.03 -0.45
CA GLY A 270 -7.43 6.16 0.43
C GLY A 270 -7.64 5.73 1.87
N ARG A 271 -8.53 4.75 2.12
CA ARG A 271 -8.78 4.22 3.47
C ARG A 271 -7.55 3.60 4.11
N ARG A 272 -6.67 2.96 3.33
CA ARG A 272 -5.39 2.42 3.84
C ARG A 272 -4.45 3.54 4.30
N ARG A 273 -4.36 4.65 3.55
CA ARG A 273 -3.57 5.82 3.93
C ARG A 273 -4.11 6.48 5.18
N GLU A 274 -5.42 6.73 5.25
CA GLU A 274 -6.07 7.34 6.42
C GLU A 274 -5.78 6.55 7.70
N LYS A 275 -5.88 5.21 7.66
CA LYS A 275 -5.53 4.35 8.81
C LYS A 275 -4.04 4.44 9.19
N MET A 276 -3.16 4.57 8.21
CA MET A 276 -1.73 4.71 8.46
C MET A 276 -1.41 6.06 9.10
N GLU A 277 -2.00 7.14 8.61
CA GLU A 277 -1.91 8.48 9.17
C GLU A 277 -2.48 8.54 10.59
N GLU A 278 -3.59 7.86 10.86
CA GLU A 278 -4.14 7.74 12.22
C GLU A 278 -3.17 7.04 13.18
N ILE A 279 -2.54 5.95 12.73
CA ILE A 279 -1.54 5.22 13.53
C ILE A 279 -0.31 6.10 13.76
N GLU A 280 0.18 6.79 12.73
CA GLU A 280 1.33 7.70 12.84
C GLU A 280 1.05 8.86 13.79
N ALA A 281 -0.14 9.46 13.71
CA ALA A 281 -0.58 10.51 14.62
C ALA A 281 -0.64 10.02 16.08
N LYS A 282 -1.14 8.79 16.33
CA LYS A 282 -1.13 8.19 17.67
C LYS A 282 0.28 7.95 18.20
N ILE A 283 1.19 7.45 17.36
CA ILE A 283 2.59 7.24 17.74
C ILE A 283 3.24 8.58 18.10
N LYS A 284 3.02 9.62 17.29
CA LYS A 284 3.55 10.96 17.52
C LYS A 284 3.02 11.55 18.84
N ALA A 285 1.72 11.49 19.08
CA ALA A 285 1.10 12.00 20.30
C ALA A 285 1.62 11.29 21.57
N LEU A 286 1.75 9.95 21.54
CA LEU A 286 2.34 9.20 22.64
C LEU A 286 3.81 9.57 22.87
N GLY A 287 4.57 9.82 21.81
CA GLY A 287 5.95 10.30 21.91
C GLY A 287 6.06 11.67 22.55
N GLU A 288 5.19 12.61 22.16
CA GLU A 288 5.11 13.96 22.75
C GLU A 288 4.72 13.90 24.23
N GLU A 289 3.77 13.04 24.61
CA GLU A 289 3.36 12.85 26.00
C GLU A 289 4.50 12.27 26.87
N GLN A 290 5.24 11.28 26.34
CA GLN A 290 6.42 10.72 27.02
C GLN A 290 7.51 11.76 27.20
N ASN A 291 7.79 12.57 26.16
CA ASN A 291 8.79 13.63 26.26
C ASN A 291 8.39 14.68 27.29
N ALA A 292 7.13 15.11 27.28
CA ALA A 292 6.60 16.06 28.26
C ALA A 292 6.68 15.51 29.70
N ALA A 293 6.50 14.20 29.89
CA ALA A 293 6.67 13.56 31.20
C ALA A 293 8.13 13.56 31.67
N LEU A 294 9.07 13.29 30.76
CA LEU A 294 10.51 13.37 31.05
C LEU A 294 10.94 14.80 31.38
N ASP A 295 10.46 15.79 30.61
CA ASP A 295 10.75 17.20 30.86
C ASP A 295 10.24 17.64 32.24
N ARG A 296 9.02 17.22 32.63
CA ARG A 296 8.49 17.47 33.99
C ARG A 296 9.41 16.90 35.06
N ILE A 297 9.79 15.63 34.94
CA ILE A 297 10.70 14.97 35.87
C ILE A 297 12.03 15.74 35.94
N GLU A 298 12.62 16.09 34.79
CA GLU A 298 13.89 16.82 34.74
C GLU A 298 13.78 18.19 35.42
N THR A 299 12.68 18.92 35.20
CA THR A 299 12.45 20.22 35.86
C THR A 299 12.33 20.09 37.38
N GLU A 300 11.60 19.09 37.89
CA GLU A 300 11.47 18.83 39.33
C GLU A 300 12.83 18.53 39.96
N TYR A 301 13.65 17.67 39.34
CA TYR A 301 14.98 17.35 39.86
C TYR A 301 15.94 18.55 39.77
N LYS A 302 15.87 19.36 38.71
CA LYS A 302 16.63 20.61 38.61
C LYS A 302 16.26 21.58 39.73
N GLU A 303 14.98 21.73 40.02
CA GLU A 303 14.51 22.60 41.10
C GLU A 303 14.96 22.09 42.48
N GLN A 304 14.89 20.77 42.72
CA GLN A 304 15.41 20.17 43.95
C GLN A 304 16.90 20.45 44.13
N ILE A 305 17.72 20.28 43.08
CA ILE A 305 19.15 20.59 43.11
C ILE A 305 19.38 22.08 43.38
N ALA A 306 18.62 22.97 42.72
CA ALA A 306 18.72 24.41 42.94
C ALA A 306 18.32 24.82 44.37
N GLY A 307 17.31 24.17 44.95
CA GLY A 307 16.94 24.33 46.35
C GLY A 307 18.07 23.96 47.29
N LEU A 308 18.66 22.77 47.12
CA LEU A 308 19.79 22.31 47.93
C LEU A 308 21.01 23.23 47.83
N ARG A 309 21.28 23.79 46.65
CA ARG A 309 22.36 24.78 46.46
C ARG A 309 22.10 26.07 47.23
N ARG A 310 20.89 26.64 47.13
CA ARG A 310 20.53 27.85 47.89
C ARG A 310 20.62 27.65 49.39
N ASP A 311 20.19 26.48 49.88
CA ASP A 311 20.29 26.15 51.31
C ASP A 311 21.75 26.02 51.77
N ALA A 312 22.62 25.46 50.93
CA ALA A 312 24.05 25.37 51.20
C ALA A 312 24.71 26.76 51.22
N GLU A 313 24.43 27.60 50.23
CA GLU A 313 24.90 28.99 50.14
C GLU A 313 24.43 29.82 51.35
N SER A 314 23.17 29.67 51.76
CA SER A 314 22.63 30.36 52.95
C SER A 314 23.34 29.94 54.24
N LYS A 315 23.66 28.65 54.38
CA LYS A 315 24.42 28.14 55.53
C LYS A 315 25.86 28.67 55.51
N GLU A 316 26.51 28.67 54.36
CA GLU A 316 27.85 29.24 54.19
C GLU A 316 27.87 30.73 54.57
N GLN A 317 26.90 31.50 54.08
CA GLN A 317 26.79 32.93 54.38
C GLN A 317 26.61 33.19 55.88
N LYS A 318 25.78 32.40 56.58
CA LYS A 318 25.65 32.48 58.04
C LYS A 318 26.96 32.17 58.77
N LEU A 319 27.70 31.15 58.33
CA LEU A 319 29.00 30.81 58.91
C LEU A 319 30.03 31.92 58.68
N VAL A 320 30.02 32.55 57.50
CA VAL A 320 30.87 33.71 57.18
C VAL A 320 30.51 34.91 58.06
N GLU A 321 29.23 35.21 58.26
CA GLU A 321 28.78 36.28 59.16
C GLU A 321 29.20 36.02 60.62
N GLU A 322 29.02 34.80 61.11
CA GLU A 322 29.48 34.40 62.45
C GLU A 322 31.00 34.50 62.61
N TRP A 323 31.75 34.08 61.59
CA TRP A 323 33.21 34.20 61.55
C TRP A 323 33.64 35.66 61.56
N ASN A 324 33.04 36.51 60.73
CA ASN A 324 33.28 37.96 60.71
C ASN A 324 32.99 38.60 62.07
N ALA A 325 31.88 38.24 62.72
CA ALA A 325 31.54 38.74 64.05
C ALA A 325 32.57 38.31 65.12
N LYS A 326 33.09 37.08 65.05
CA LYS A 326 34.18 36.61 65.92
C LYS A 326 35.48 37.38 65.62
N HIS A 327 35.84 37.54 64.36
CA HIS A 327 37.03 38.28 63.93
C HIS A 327 36.99 39.74 64.41
N MET A 328 35.87 40.44 64.24
CA MET A 328 35.68 41.81 64.72
C MET A 328 35.82 41.94 66.24
N ARG A 329 35.38 40.93 67.01
CA ARG A 329 35.61 40.91 68.47
C ARG A 329 37.09 40.82 68.83
N VAL A 330 37.85 40.00 68.11
CA VAL A 330 39.31 39.88 68.29
C VAL A 330 39.99 41.20 67.95
N VAL A 331 39.69 41.80 66.80
CA VAL A 331 40.23 43.11 66.39
C VAL A 331 39.96 44.17 67.46
N LYS A 332 38.72 44.28 67.94
CA LYS A 332 38.34 45.23 69.00
C LYS A 332 39.05 44.96 70.34
N CYS A 333 39.33 43.70 70.66
CA CYS A 333 40.09 43.31 71.85
C CYS A 333 41.57 43.76 71.72
N MET A 334 42.18 43.54 70.56
CA MET A 334 43.55 43.99 70.26
C MET A 334 43.65 45.52 70.30
N GLU A 335 42.71 46.24 69.70
CA GLU A 335 42.67 47.71 69.74
C GLU A 335 42.58 48.25 71.18
N ARG A 336 41.78 47.62 72.05
CA ARG A 336 41.73 47.99 73.48
C ARG A 336 43.06 47.75 74.19
N GLN A 337 43.76 46.67 73.85
CA GLN A 337 45.05 46.31 74.46
C GLN A 337 46.20 47.21 73.97
N VAL A 338 46.18 47.62 72.71
CA VAL A 338 47.18 48.51 72.10
C VAL A 338 46.89 49.98 72.42
N GLY A 339 45.63 50.39 72.46
CA GLY A 339 45.21 51.75 72.86
C GLY A 339 45.44 52.07 74.33
N GLY A 340 45.63 51.05 75.19
CA GLY A 340 46.05 51.21 76.59
C GLY A 340 47.57 51.28 76.79
N ARG A 341 48.38 51.13 75.73
CA ARG A 341 49.86 51.18 75.78
C ARG A 341 50.44 52.16 74.77
N ILE A 342 49.94 53.39 74.76
CA ILE A 342 50.76 54.52 74.32
C ILE A 342 51.21 55.22 75.60
N PRO A 343 52.47 55.05 76.04
CA PRO A 343 53.05 55.99 76.99
C PRO A 343 52.97 57.36 76.34
N ARG A 344 52.26 58.31 76.98
CA ARG A 344 52.52 59.72 76.70
C ARG A 344 54.00 59.92 76.97
N ILE A 345 54.78 60.09 75.91
CA ILE A 345 56.12 60.65 76.04
C ILE A 345 55.86 62.08 76.48
N ASP A 346 55.98 62.31 77.78
CA ASP A 346 56.06 63.64 78.36
C ASP A 346 57.24 64.36 77.68
N GLU A 347 56.95 65.45 76.97
CA GLU A 347 57.97 66.43 76.61
C GLU A 347 58.60 66.97 77.90
N PRO A 348 59.92 66.87 78.11
CA PRO A 348 60.55 67.55 79.21
C PRO A 348 60.65 69.04 78.85
N ASN A 349 59.80 69.83 79.50
CA ASN A 349 59.97 71.26 79.63
C ASN A 349 61.27 71.52 80.42
N GLY A 350 62.25 72.20 79.80
CA GLY A 350 63.55 72.42 80.40
C GLY A 350 64.32 73.58 79.75
N ARG A 351 63.94 74.80 80.17
CA ARG A 351 64.68 76.08 80.24
C ARG A 351 65.54 76.57 79.08
#